data_AF-A0A418G0R0-F1
#
_entry.id   AF-A0A418G0R0-F1
#
_cell.length_a   1.000
_cell.length_b   1.000
_cell.length_c   1.000
_cell.angle_alpha   90.00
_cell.angle_beta   90.00
_cell.angle_gamma   90.00
#
_symmetry.space_group_name_H-M   'P 1'
#
loop_
_entity.id
_entity.type
_entity.pdbx_description
1 polymer ?
#
loop_
_entity_poly.entity_id
_entity_poly.type
_entity_poly.pdbx_seq_one_letter_code
_entity_poly.pdbx_strand_id
1 'polypeptide(L)'
;MRVTSIIESLQEQHAVDQINLAECLRTHGDTIDQHDDLSESAHPIIDAILEESGCDGFKTMCNFTSAEFEILYGIVQSALTTRWTAGRGKKSPTSPKDAFFMTLTVLKHYQSWEMHATHFKFKAPTFQKLITKVIAVVEPIFFRHFIKMPGMTDLRNKDVIFANYPYALYATDVKFQPAERPKGRFNE
;
A
#
# COMPACT_ATOMS: atom_id res chain seq x y z
N MET A 1 11.87 42.73 1.09
CA MET A 1 11.40 41.47 0.48
C MET A 1 10.79 41.84 -0.87
N ARG A 2 11.44 41.49 -1.99
CA ARG A 2 10.99 41.91 -3.33
C ARG A 2 10.09 40.82 -3.92
N VAL A 3 8.78 41.06 -3.86
CA VAL A 3 7.71 40.15 -4.32
C VAL A 3 7.92 39.68 -5.77
N THR A 4 8.55 40.52 -6.61
CA THR A 4 8.85 40.23 -8.01
C THR A 4 9.74 39.01 -8.21
N SER A 5 10.79 38.82 -7.40
CA SER A 5 11.70 37.67 -7.56
C SER A 5 11.05 36.35 -7.12
N ILE A 6 10.03 36.42 -6.25
CA ILE A 6 9.25 35.25 -5.83
C ILE A 6 8.27 34.85 -6.94
N ILE A 7 7.70 35.82 -7.65
CA ILE A 7 6.81 35.54 -8.79
C ILE A 7 7.61 34.94 -9.95
N GLU A 8 8.80 35.48 -10.24
CA GLU A 8 9.68 34.95 -11.28
C GLU A 8 10.11 33.51 -10.98
N SER A 9 10.49 33.19 -9.74
CA SER A 9 10.86 31.82 -9.37
C SER A 9 9.69 30.84 -9.42
N LEU A 10 8.48 31.28 -9.05
CA LEU A 10 7.27 30.46 -9.16
C LEU A 10 6.86 30.23 -10.61
N GLN A 11 7.08 31.21 -11.50
CA GLN A 11 6.82 31.08 -12.93
C GLN A 11 7.82 30.15 -13.60
N GLU A 12 9.10 30.23 -13.24
CA GLU A 12 10.14 29.29 -13.70
C GLU A 12 9.84 27.86 -13.25
N GLN A 13 9.48 27.66 -11.97
CA GLN A 13 9.12 26.34 -11.46
C GLN A 13 7.89 25.76 -12.18
N HIS A 14 6.87 26.58 -12.43
CA HIS A 14 5.69 26.15 -13.15
C HIS A 14 5.99 25.77 -14.61
N ALA A 15 6.91 26.49 -15.27
CA ALA A 15 7.36 26.14 -16.62
C ALA A 15 8.11 24.79 -16.65
N VAL A 16 8.97 24.55 -15.66
CA VAL A 16 9.68 23.26 -15.50
C VAL A 16 8.69 22.12 -15.23
N ASP A 17 7.70 22.34 -14.37
CA ASP A 17 6.69 21.33 -14.05
C ASP A 17 5.81 20.99 -15.27
N GLN A 18 5.48 21.96 -16.12
CA GLN A 18 4.76 21.71 -17.37
C GLN A 18 5.58 20.90 -18.37
N ILE A 19 6.88 21.15 -18.46
CA ILE A 19 7.80 20.37 -19.33
C ILE A 19 7.89 18.94 -18.84
N ASN A 20 8.08 18.73 -17.53
CA ASN A 20 8.14 17.41 -16.91
C ASN A 20 6.84 16.62 -17.11
N LEU A 21 5.69 17.29 -16.98
CA LEU A 21 4.38 16.67 -17.21
C LEU A 21 4.19 16.26 -18.68
N ALA A 22 4.61 17.12 -19.62
CA ALA A 22 4.55 16.82 -21.06
C ALA A 22 5.49 15.67 -21.45
N GLU A 23 6.68 15.59 -20.85
CA GLU A 23 7.61 14.48 -21.05
C GLU A 23 7.08 13.16 -20.46
N CYS A 24 6.48 13.20 -19.26
CA CYS A 24 5.81 12.04 -18.68
C CYS A 24 4.67 11.53 -19.58
N LEU A 25 3.85 12.44 -20.13
CA LEU A 25 2.76 12.12 -21.06
C LEU A 25 3.27 11.56 -22.39
N ARG A 26 4.45 11.98 -22.87
CA ARG A 26 5.05 11.42 -24.09
C ARG A 26 5.66 10.03 -23.87
N THR A 27 6.30 9.80 -22.73
CA THR A 27 6.97 8.53 -22.42
C THR A 27 5.99 7.44 -21.98
N HIS A 28 4.84 7.82 -21.39
CA HIS A 28 3.85 6.88 -20.83
C HIS A 28 2.43 7.11 -21.38
N GLY A 29 2.29 7.86 -22.48
CA GLY A 29 1.00 8.24 -23.05
C GLY A 29 0.24 7.10 -23.73
N ASP A 30 0.97 6.15 -24.35
CA ASP A 30 0.38 5.04 -25.11
C ASP A 30 -0.24 3.94 -24.23
N THR A 31 -0.16 4.03 -22.90
CA THR A 31 -0.81 3.07 -21.98
C THR A 31 -2.26 3.46 -21.65
N ILE A 32 -2.87 4.38 -22.40
CA ILE A 32 -4.26 4.79 -22.22
C ILE A 32 -5.01 4.61 -23.55
N ASP A 33 -5.40 3.37 -23.85
CA ASP A 33 -6.67 2.99 -24.54
C ASP A 33 -6.62 1.58 -25.13
N GLN A 34 -6.32 0.58 -24.31
CA GLN A 34 -6.75 -0.80 -24.60
C GLN A 34 -7.31 -1.41 -23.32
N HIS A 35 -8.58 -1.14 -23.06
CA HIS A 35 -9.37 -1.94 -22.14
C HIS A 35 -10.70 -2.29 -22.82
N ASP A 36 -10.59 -3.04 -23.91
CA ASP A 36 -11.71 -3.76 -24.51
C ASP A 36 -11.38 -5.26 -24.40
N ASP A 37 -11.73 -5.81 -23.24
CA ASP A 37 -12.28 -7.16 -23.07
C ASP A 37 -12.56 -7.38 -21.58
N LEU A 38 -13.85 -7.42 -21.26
CA LEU A 38 -14.37 -7.69 -19.92
C LEU A 38 -14.10 -9.15 -19.57
N SER A 39 -13.07 -9.42 -18.77
CA SER A 39 -12.95 -10.72 -18.10
C SER A 39 -14.08 -10.87 -17.07
N GLU A 40 -14.89 -11.93 -17.20
CA GLU A 40 -16.00 -12.31 -16.31
C GLU A 40 -15.55 -12.77 -14.90
N SER A 41 -14.26 -12.70 -14.57
CA SER A 41 -13.76 -13.09 -13.25
C SER A 41 -14.19 -12.09 -12.15
N ALA A 42 -14.55 -12.63 -10.98
CA ALA A 42 -14.84 -11.84 -9.79
C ALA A 42 -13.58 -11.17 -9.20
N HIS A 43 -12.39 -11.73 -9.45
CA HIS A 43 -11.09 -11.33 -8.87
C HIS A 43 -9.96 -11.42 -9.91
N PRO A 44 -10.02 -10.62 -10.99
CA PRO A 44 -9.16 -10.81 -12.16
C PRO A 44 -7.65 -10.66 -11.88
N ILE A 45 -7.25 -9.94 -10.83
CA ILE A 45 -5.82 -9.77 -10.50
C ILE A 45 -5.28 -11.02 -9.80
N ILE A 46 -6.02 -11.52 -8.80
CA ILE A 46 -5.63 -12.75 -8.10
C ILE A 46 -5.62 -13.93 -9.06
N ASP A 47 -6.63 -14.03 -9.92
CA ASP A 47 -6.74 -15.12 -10.90
C ASP A 47 -5.56 -15.11 -11.88
N ALA A 48 -5.20 -13.95 -12.42
CA ALA A 48 -4.05 -13.81 -13.31
C ALA A 48 -2.73 -14.24 -12.64
N ILE A 49 -2.52 -13.89 -11.37
CA ILE A 49 -1.30 -14.27 -10.63
C ILE A 49 -1.26 -15.78 -10.37
N LEU A 50 -2.40 -16.37 -10.03
CA LEU A 50 -2.50 -17.81 -9.82
C LEU A 50 -2.31 -18.59 -11.12
N GLU A 51 -2.80 -18.07 -12.25
CA GLU A 51 -2.62 -18.66 -13.57
C GLU A 51 -1.15 -18.56 -14.04
N GLU A 52 -0.53 -17.39 -13.92
CA GLU A 52 0.83 -17.16 -14.42
C GLU A 52 1.93 -17.75 -13.51
N SER A 53 1.75 -17.69 -12.18
CA SER A 53 2.81 -17.98 -11.20
C SER A 53 2.42 -18.97 -10.10
N GLY A 54 1.18 -19.47 -10.11
CA GLY A 54 0.69 -20.46 -9.14
C GLY A 54 0.69 -19.99 -7.69
N CYS A 55 0.51 -20.94 -6.78
CA CYS A 55 0.45 -20.69 -5.34
C CYS A 55 1.76 -20.12 -4.77
N ASP A 56 2.91 -20.50 -5.34
CA ASP A 56 4.22 -20.03 -4.89
C ASP A 56 4.43 -18.55 -5.26
N GLY A 57 4.01 -18.14 -6.46
CA GLY A 57 3.97 -16.75 -6.87
C GLY A 57 3.04 -15.92 -5.97
N PHE A 58 1.83 -16.41 -5.73
CA PHE A 58 0.86 -15.76 -4.83
C PHE A 58 1.44 -15.52 -3.42
N LYS A 59 2.07 -16.54 -2.83
CA LYS A 59 2.72 -16.43 -1.53
C LYS A 59 3.94 -15.51 -1.56
N THR A 60 4.70 -15.51 -2.66
CA THR A 60 5.81 -14.60 -2.88
C THR A 60 5.34 -13.15 -2.99
N MET A 61 4.13 -12.90 -3.46
CA MET A 61 3.57 -11.55 -3.53
C MET A 61 3.06 -11.04 -2.18
N CYS A 62 2.40 -11.86 -1.35
CA CYS A 62 1.72 -11.37 -0.14
C CYS A 62 2.15 -11.99 1.21
N ASN A 63 3.12 -12.92 1.24
CA ASN A 63 3.57 -13.74 2.39
C ASN A 63 2.60 -14.84 2.87
N PHE A 64 1.35 -14.84 2.40
CA PHE A 64 0.33 -15.80 2.83
C PHE A 64 0.07 -16.84 1.74
N THR A 65 -0.17 -18.07 2.13
CA THR A 65 -0.80 -19.05 1.25
C THR A 65 -2.21 -18.57 0.86
N SER A 66 -2.77 -19.12 -0.22
CA SER A 66 -4.15 -18.79 -0.61
C SER A 66 -5.15 -19.02 0.54
N ALA A 67 -5.02 -20.12 1.29
CA ALA A 67 -5.88 -20.41 2.44
C ALA A 67 -5.73 -19.39 3.59
N GLU A 68 -4.50 -19.02 3.95
CA GLU A 68 -4.26 -17.99 4.99
C GLU A 68 -4.78 -16.62 4.54
N PHE A 69 -4.64 -16.31 3.25
CA PHE A 69 -5.19 -15.09 2.68
C PHE A 69 -6.72 -15.04 2.77
N GLU A 70 -7.43 -16.14 2.49
CA GLU A 70 -8.89 -16.20 2.66
C GLU A 70 -9.31 -15.94 4.10
N ILE A 71 -8.57 -16.49 5.07
CA ILE A 71 -8.84 -16.25 6.50
C ILE A 71 -8.70 -14.76 6.83
N LEU A 72 -7.61 -14.12 6.39
CA LEU A 72 -7.38 -12.69 6.59
C LEU A 72 -8.44 -11.84 5.90
N TYR A 73 -8.76 -12.16 4.65
CA TYR A 73 -9.77 -11.45 3.88
C TYR A 73 -11.15 -11.59 4.55
N GLY A 74 -11.51 -12.77 5.05
CA GLY A 74 -12.78 -13.01 5.74
C GLY A 74 -13.02 -12.09 6.95
N ILE A 75 -11.96 -11.70 7.66
CA ILE A 75 -12.04 -10.76 8.79
C ILE A 75 -12.46 -9.35 8.33
N VAL A 76 -12.04 -8.93 7.14
CA VAL A 76 -12.23 -7.56 6.62
C VAL A 76 -13.23 -7.46 5.48
N GLN A 77 -13.68 -8.59 4.94
CA GLN A 77 -14.50 -8.69 3.72
C GLN A 77 -15.75 -7.82 3.80
N SER A 78 -16.50 -7.91 4.91
CA SER A 78 -17.74 -7.14 5.09
C SER A 78 -17.47 -5.63 5.07
N ALA A 79 -16.46 -5.17 5.79
CA ALA A 79 -16.11 -3.76 5.87
C ALA A 79 -15.58 -3.21 4.53
N LEU A 80 -14.70 -3.96 3.86
CA LEU A 80 -14.18 -3.59 2.54
C LEU A 80 -15.28 -3.55 1.48
N THR A 81 -16.13 -4.57 1.43
CA THR A 81 -17.23 -4.66 0.45
C THR A 81 -18.21 -3.50 0.65
N THR A 82 -18.61 -3.23 1.89
CA THR A 82 -19.50 -2.10 2.22
C THR A 82 -18.91 -0.78 1.76
N ARG A 83 -17.62 -0.53 2.03
CA ARG A 83 -16.92 0.69 1.61
C ARG A 83 -16.84 0.79 0.08
N TRP A 84 -16.66 -0.34 -0.60
CA TRP A 84 -16.55 -0.42 -2.06
C TRP A 84 -17.87 -0.12 -2.78
N THR A 85 -18.99 -0.58 -2.22
CA THR A 85 -20.33 -0.41 -2.80
C THR A 85 -21.03 0.89 -2.38
N ALA A 86 -20.45 1.67 -1.46
CA ALA A 86 -21.05 2.91 -0.94
C ALA A 86 -21.09 4.08 -1.94
N GLY A 87 -20.48 3.95 -3.12
CA GLY A 87 -20.45 5.01 -4.14
C GLY A 87 -21.57 4.91 -5.18
N ARG A 88 -22.08 6.06 -5.65
CA ARG A 88 -22.85 6.15 -6.89
C ARG A 88 -21.88 6.44 -8.03
N GLY A 89 -21.55 5.42 -8.82
CA GLY A 89 -20.61 5.56 -9.95
C GLY A 89 -20.35 4.24 -10.66
N LYS A 90 -19.56 4.29 -11.74
CA LYS A 90 -19.09 3.09 -12.44
C LYS A 90 -18.39 2.17 -11.44
N LYS A 91 -18.77 0.89 -11.43
CA LYS A 91 -18.09 -0.12 -10.60
C LYS A 91 -16.60 -0.16 -11.00
N SER A 92 -15.73 -0.11 -10.00
CA SER A 92 -14.29 -0.28 -10.22
C SER A 92 -14.03 -1.66 -10.84
N PRO A 93 -13.15 -1.79 -11.86
CA PRO A 93 -12.76 -3.09 -12.40
C PRO A 93 -12.00 -3.94 -11.37
N THR A 94 -11.42 -3.29 -10.35
CA THR A 94 -10.75 -3.95 -9.23
C THR A 94 -11.77 -4.36 -8.17
N SER A 95 -11.77 -5.63 -7.79
CA SER A 95 -12.59 -6.13 -6.70
C SER A 95 -12.01 -5.74 -5.32
N PRO A 96 -12.82 -5.73 -4.24
CA PRO A 96 -12.31 -5.47 -2.89
C PRO A 96 -11.23 -6.47 -2.45
N LYS A 97 -11.30 -7.71 -2.94
CA LYS A 97 -10.34 -8.78 -2.63
C LYS A 97 -9.02 -8.58 -3.35
N ASP A 98 -9.05 -8.21 -4.64
CA ASP A 98 -7.84 -7.82 -5.39
C ASP A 98 -7.15 -6.62 -4.74
N ALA A 99 -7.94 -5.61 -4.33
CA ALA A 99 -7.40 -4.42 -3.68
C ALA A 99 -6.71 -4.74 -2.33
N PHE A 100 -7.28 -5.68 -1.58
CA PHE A 100 -6.67 -6.19 -0.35
C PHE A 100 -5.37 -6.94 -0.64
N PHE A 101 -5.35 -7.82 -1.65
CA PHE A 101 -4.15 -8.53 -2.08
C PHE A 101 -3.02 -7.58 -2.54
N MET A 102 -3.35 -6.56 -3.36
CA MET A 102 -2.38 -5.55 -3.78
C MET A 102 -1.80 -4.78 -2.59
N THR A 103 -2.63 -4.49 -1.58
CA THR A 103 -2.18 -3.83 -0.35
C THR A 103 -1.17 -4.68 0.41
N LEU A 104 -1.42 -5.98 0.58
CA LEU A 104 -0.45 -6.90 1.21
C LEU A 104 0.85 -7.00 0.40
N THR A 105 0.76 -6.94 -0.93
CA THR A 105 1.94 -6.92 -1.81
C THR A 105 2.79 -5.67 -1.59
N VAL A 106 2.17 -4.50 -1.52
CA VAL A 106 2.85 -3.22 -1.25
C VAL A 106 3.50 -3.22 0.14
N LEU A 107 2.82 -3.77 1.15
CA LEU A 107 3.35 -3.85 2.50
C LEU A 107 4.52 -4.85 2.62
N LYS A 108 4.51 -5.92 1.80
CA LYS A 108 5.61 -6.88 1.74
C LYS A 108 6.85 -6.31 1.05
N HIS A 109 6.66 -5.68 -0.10
CA HIS A 109 7.74 -5.29 -1.01
C HIS A 109 7.97 -3.78 -0.92
N TYR A 110 9.08 -3.37 -0.32
CA TYR A 110 9.44 -1.95 -0.23
C TYR A 110 9.95 -1.45 -1.59
N GLN A 111 9.07 -0.80 -2.35
CA GLN A 111 9.36 -0.17 -3.64
C GLN A 111 8.61 1.15 -3.76
N SER A 112 8.95 1.96 -4.77
CA SER A 112 8.23 3.19 -5.05
C SER A 112 6.79 2.92 -5.52
N TRP A 113 5.92 3.93 -5.40
CA TRP A 113 4.54 3.84 -5.87
C TRP A 113 4.46 3.62 -7.39
N GLU A 114 5.41 4.19 -8.14
CA GLU A 114 5.52 4.03 -9.59
C GLU A 114 5.82 2.59 -9.99
N MET A 115 6.75 1.92 -9.29
CA MET A 115 7.08 0.53 -9.55
C MET A 115 5.88 -0.38 -9.26
N HIS A 116 5.27 -0.25 -8.08
CA HIS A 116 4.08 -1.02 -7.71
C HIS A 116 2.91 -0.78 -8.67
N ALA A 117 2.64 0.47 -9.03
CA ALA A 117 1.57 0.80 -9.95
C ALA A 117 1.83 0.22 -11.34
N THR A 118 3.08 0.20 -11.81
CA THR A 118 3.45 -0.43 -13.07
C THR A 118 3.17 -1.94 -13.06
N HIS A 119 3.53 -2.64 -11.98
CA HIS A 119 3.26 -4.08 -11.85
C HIS A 119 1.77 -4.43 -11.92
N PHE A 120 0.91 -3.57 -11.37
CA PHE A 120 -0.54 -3.77 -11.39
C PHE A 120 -1.27 -3.01 -12.50
N LYS A 121 -0.55 -2.37 -13.44
CA LYS A 121 -1.10 -1.58 -14.56
C LYS A 121 -2.00 -0.41 -14.12
N PHE A 122 -1.62 0.30 -13.06
CA PHE A 122 -2.25 1.53 -12.59
C PHE A 122 -1.36 2.77 -12.82
N LYS A 123 -1.98 3.95 -12.80
CA LYS A 123 -1.25 5.21 -12.57
C LYS A 123 -0.89 5.33 -11.08
N ALA A 124 0.35 5.73 -10.79
CA ALA A 124 0.85 5.82 -9.41
C ALA A 124 -0.05 6.59 -8.43
N PRO A 125 -0.57 7.79 -8.75
CA PRO A 125 -1.45 8.52 -7.82
C PRO A 125 -2.78 7.78 -7.54
N THR A 126 -3.31 7.10 -8.56
CA THR A 126 -4.54 6.30 -8.42
C THR A 126 -4.28 5.07 -7.56
N PHE A 127 -3.16 4.39 -7.80
CA PHE A 127 -2.75 3.21 -7.03
C PHE A 127 -2.52 3.57 -5.56
N GLN A 128 -1.74 4.60 -5.27
CA GLN A 128 -1.52 5.09 -3.91
C GLN A 128 -2.86 5.41 -3.21
N LYS A 129 -3.76 6.15 -3.88
CA LYS A 129 -5.08 6.48 -3.31
C LYS A 129 -5.93 5.23 -3.04
N LEU A 130 -5.83 4.21 -3.89
CA LEU A 130 -6.51 2.93 -3.72
C LEU A 130 -5.99 2.21 -2.45
N ILE A 131 -4.68 2.01 -2.36
CA ILE A 131 -4.03 1.30 -1.26
C ILE A 131 -4.27 2.01 0.07
N THR A 132 -4.10 3.33 0.12
CA THR A 132 -4.36 4.12 1.33
C THR A 132 -5.81 3.99 1.81
N LYS A 133 -6.79 3.92 0.89
CA LYS A 133 -8.20 3.70 1.26
C LYS A 133 -8.43 2.30 1.84
N VAL A 134 -7.76 1.28 1.31
CA VAL A 134 -7.84 -0.09 1.84
C VAL A 134 -7.24 -0.14 3.24
N ILE A 135 -6.04 0.43 3.43
CA ILE A 135 -5.36 0.48 4.73
C ILE A 135 -6.25 1.16 5.78
N ALA A 136 -6.85 2.32 5.45
CA ALA A 136 -7.72 3.05 6.37
C ALA A 136 -8.95 2.25 6.85
N VAL A 137 -9.39 1.24 6.10
CA VAL A 137 -10.48 0.34 6.51
C VAL A 137 -9.96 -0.85 7.30
N VAL A 138 -8.86 -1.45 6.83
CA VAL A 138 -8.32 -2.72 7.33
C VAL A 138 -7.58 -2.55 8.66
N GLU A 139 -6.76 -1.51 8.78
CA GLU A 139 -5.91 -1.24 9.94
C GLU A 139 -6.67 -1.32 11.28
N PRO A 140 -7.76 -0.56 11.52
CA PRO A 140 -8.45 -0.61 12.82
C PRO A 140 -9.14 -1.94 13.09
N ILE A 141 -9.46 -2.73 12.05
CA ILE A 141 -10.06 -4.06 12.22
C ILE A 141 -8.99 -5.06 12.66
N PHE A 142 -7.86 -5.10 11.96
CA PHE A 142 -6.75 -5.97 12.31
C PHE A 142 -6.11 -5.60 13.63
N PHE A 143 -5.99 -4.30 13.94
CA PHE A 143 -5.51 -3.85 15.25
C PHE A 143 -6.36 -4.46 16.37
N ARG A 144 -7.69 -4.34 16.29
CA ARG A 144 -8.60 -4.92 17.29
C ARG A 144 -8.61 -6.45 17.31
N HIS A 145 -8.43 -7.08 16.15
CA HIS A 145 -8.54 -8.54 16.02
C HIS A 145 -7.27 -9.26 16.50
N PHE A 146 -6.08 -8.74 16.14
CA PHE A 146 -4.80 -9.41 16.37
C PHE A 146 -3.98 -8.81 17.51
N ILE A 147 -4.12 -7.51 17.79
CA ILE A 147 -3.29 -6.86 18.81
C ILE A 147 -4.03 -6.88 20.14
N LYS A 148 -3.49 -7.67 21.07
CA LYS A 148 -3.84 -7.59 22.50
C LYS A 148 -2.77 -6.74 23.17
N MET A 149 -3.20 -5.69 23.87
CA MET A 149 -2.32 -4.84 24.67
C MET A 149 -2.38 -5.30 26.13
N PRO A 150 -1.49 -6.18 26.60
CA PRO A 150 -1.44 -6.55 28.01
C PRO A 150 -0.98 -5.36 28.85
N GLY A 151 -1.48 -5.25 30.08
CA GLY A 151 -0.91 -4.31 31.06
C GLY A 151 0.36 -4.88 31.70
N MET A 152 1.26 -4.02 32.16
CA MET A 152 2.45 -4.44 32.93
C MET A 152 2.07 -5.29 34.15
N THR A 153 0.95 -4.94 34.81
CA THR A 153 0.41 -5.68 35.94
C THR A 153 0.00 -7.09 35.54
N ASP A 154 -0.65 -7.27 34.38
CA ASP A 154 -1.08 -8.59 33.90
C ASP A 154 0.12 -9.47 33.57
N LEU A 155 1.18 -8.90 32.98
CA LEU A 155 2.42 -9.62 32.66
C LEU A 155 3.13 -10.08 33.93
N ARG A 156 3.21 -9.22 34.95
CA ARG A 156 3.80 -9.56 36.26
C ARG A 156 3.02 -10.65 36.98
N ASN A 157 1.69 -10.54 36.98
CA ASN A 157 0.82 -11.53 37.64
C ASN A 157 0.91 -12.92 37.00
N LYS A 158 1.24 -12.98 35.71
CA LYS A 158 1.41 -14.22 34.94
C LYS A 158 2.86 -14.69 34.85
N ASP A 159 3.80 -13.97 35.46
CA ASP A 159 5.24 -14.22 35.41
C ASP A 159 5.81 -14.33 33.96
N VAL A 160 5.26 -13.54 33.04
CA VAL A 160 5.66 -13.50 31.61
C VAL A 160 6.39 -12.21 31.26
N ILE A 161 7.41 -11.87 32.07
CA ILE A 161 8.25 -10.69 31.88
C ILE A 161 9.55 -11.02 31.12
N PHE A 162 10.10 -10.05 30.38
CA PHE A 162 11.41 -10.22 29.75
C PHE A 162 12.52 -10.24 30.81
N ALA A 163 13.40 -11.24 30.75
CA ALA A 163 14.50 -11.41 31.70
C ALA A 163 15.41 -10.18 31.80
N ASN A 164 15.75 -9.56 30.66
CA ASN A 164 16.66 -8.41 30.60
C ASN A 164 15.94 -7.05 30.62
N TYR A 165 14.63 -7.04 30.37
CA TYR A 165 13.83 -5.81 30.24
C TYR A 165 12.46 -5.98 30.92
N PRO A 166 12.40 -6.12 32.26
CA PRO A 166 11.18 -6.49 33.00
C PRO A 166 10.07 -5.43 32.98
N TYR A 167 10.34 -4.26 32.40
CA TYR A 167 9.38 -3.18 32.18
C TYR A 167 8.91 -3.06 30.73
N ALA A 168 9.42 -3.88 29.81
CA ALA A 168 8.97 -3.91 28.43
C ALA A 168 7.64 -4.66 28.33
N LEU A 169 6.64 -4.02 27.72
CA LEU A 169 5.32 -4.61 27.50
C LEU A 169 5.31 -5.62 26.34
N TYR A 170 6.17 -5.40 25.35
CA TYR A 170 6.30 -6.24 24.16
C TYR A 170 7.69 -6.06 23.55
N ALA A 171 8.14 -7.08 22.83
CA ALA A 171 9.30 -6.99 21.95
C ALA A 171 8.77 -6.85 20.52
N THR A 172 8.92 -5.67 19.93
CA THR A 172 8.78 -5.51 18.48
C THR A 172 10.09 -5.97 17.85
N ASP A 173 10.05 -7.00 17.00
CA ASP A 173 11.18 -7.29 16.11
C ASP A 173 11.39 -6.06 15.21
N VAL A 174 12.46 -5.31 15.48
CA VAL A 174 12.75 -4.07 14.75
C VAL A 174 13.63 -4.45 13.57
N LYS A 175 13.05 -4.45 12.37
CA LYS A 175 13.85 -4.45 11.15
C LYS A 175 14.54 -3.09 11.05
N PHE A 176 15.86 -3.07 11.26
CA PHE A 176 16.65 -1.88 10.96
C PHE A 176 16.63 -1.65 9.45
N GLN A 177 15.92 -0.60 9.03
CA GLN A 177 15.98 -0.11 7.66
C GLN A 177 17.16 0.87 7.53
N PRO A 178 18.00 0.75 6.50
CA PRO A 178 19.00 1.77 6.22
C PRO A 178 18.29 3.09 5.91
N ALA A 179 18.42 4.06 6.81
CA ALA A 179 18.03 5.43 6.55
C ALA A 179 19.14 6.10 5.74
N GLU A 180 18.82 6.62 4.56
CA GLU A 180 19.78 7.46 3.84
C GLU A 180 20.07 8.69 4.71
N ARG A 181 21.32 8.80 5.16
CA ARG A 181 21.79 9.99 5.85
C ARG A 181 21.68 11.15 4.86
N PRO A 182 20.96 12.24 5.20
CA PRO A 182 20.96 13.43 4.35
C PRO A 182 22.40 13.85 4.11
N LYS A 183 22.83 13.88 2.83
CA LYS A 183 24.12 14.44 2.44
C LYS A 183 24.03 15.97 2.52
N GLY A 184 24.05 16.49 3.74
CA GLY A 184 24.25 17.91 4.03
C GLY A 184 25.56 18.08 4.79
N ARG A 185 26.44 18.97 4.32
CA ARG A 185 27.54 19.46 5.14
C ARG A 185 26.93 20.37 6.21
N PHE A 186 27.21 20.09 7.48
CA PHE A 186 26.76 20.93 8.61
C PHE A 186 27.45 22.31 8.67
N ASN A 187 28.32 22.64 7.71
CA ASN A 187 29.13 23.86 7.68
C ASN A 187 29.01 24.58 6.32
N GLU A 188 27.81 25.05 5.98
CA GLU A 188 27.62 26.22 5.11
C GLU A 188 26.76 27.24 5.84
#